data_AF-A0A3A2ZKW8-F1
#
_entry.id   AF-A0A3A2ZKW8-F1
#
_cell.length_a   1.000
_cell.length_b   1.000
_cell.length_c   1.000
_cell.angle_alpha   90.00
_cell.angle_beta   90.00
_cell.angle_gamma   90.00
#
_symmetry.space_group_name_H-M   'P 1'
#
loop_
_entity.id
_entity.type
_entity.pdbx_description
1 polymer ?
#
loop_
_entity_poly.entity_id
_entity_poly.type
_entity_poly.pdbx_seq_one_letter_code
_entity_poly.pdbx_strand_id
1 'polypeptide(L)'
;MRQMLTFQQGKRLFIKDITYYLLPPDHQPVSIAPSLNRIKRGVGTDAQTNGAHQANGVHVNGHANGHSEAVANGVNGVNGHAQNGVNGINGHTNGVAINGAAKDPYPYDTAPEPGNPTVMPKEIMERFHFAFLIRDPHYAVPSYYRCTIPPLDDTTGFYEYYPSEAGYDELRRTFEYLRQCRLVGPKLATREGEFVDEVDGVLKPVKGRTKNTAYDSGVDICVVDADEMLHNPGPTMEAFCKSVGIEYNPSMLNWDTEEDHRFACEAFEKWYGFHNDVIDSKALNPKPVNGHTKTEEEFDEEWRRKYGDEAAALIRKTVDENMEDYLYLKQFTIRV
;
A
#
# COMPACT_ATOMS: atom_id res chain seq x y z
N MET A 1 -19.27 -3.66 -12.52
CA MET A 1 -18.11 -2.77 -12.27
C MET A 1 -17.88 -1.90 -13.51
N ARG A 2 -18.48 -0.70 -13.58
CA ARG A 2 -18.13 0.27 -14.63
C ARG A 2 -16.69 0.71 -14.35
N GLN A 3 -15.79 0.45 -15.29
CA GLN A 3 -14.37 0.82 -15.13
C GLN A 3 -14.27 2.35 -15.06
N MET A 4 -13.87 2.90 -13.92
CA MET A 4 -13.48 4.31 -13.83
C MET A 4 -12.12 4.47 -14.52
N LEU A 5 -12.16 4.63 -15.84
CA LEU A 5 -11.00 5.05 -16.62
C LEU A 5 -10.85 6.56 -16.44
N THR A 6 -9.64 7.01 -16.07
CA THR A 6 -9.34 8.44 -16.02
C THR A 6 -9.44 9.01 -17.43
N PHE A 7 -10.14 10.13 -17.63
CA PHE A 7 -10.42 10.71 -18.95
C PHE A 7 -9.15 11.04 -19.76
N GLN A 8 -7.99 11.17 -19.11
CA GLN A 8 -6.78 11.65 -19.78
C GLN A 8 -5.79 10.58 -20.26
N GLN A 9 -5.83 9.33 -19.80
CA GLN A 9 -4.72 8.38 -20.10
C GLN A 9 -5.10 6.91 -20.33
N GLY A 10 -6.38 6.53 -20.24
CA GLY A 10 -6.79 5.12 -20.31
C GLY A 10 -6.19 4.23 -19.20
N LYS A 11 -5.53 4.85 -18.21
CA LYS A 11 -4.99 4.21 -17.02
C LYS A 11 -6.08 3.99 -16.00
N ARG A 12 -5.90 2.96 -15.18
CA ARG A 12 -6.79 2.67 -14.05
C ARG A 12 -6.34 3.52 -12.86
N LEU A 13 -7.29 4.17 -12.19
CA LEU A 13 -6.98 4.85 -10.95
C LEU A 13 -6.57 3.82 -9.88
N PHE A 14 -5.47 4.08 -9.19
CA PHE A 14 -4.93 3.26 -8.11
C PHE A 14 -4.71 4.16 -6.89
N ILE A 15 -5.66 4.11 -5.97
CA ILE A 15 -5.63 4.88 -4.72
C ILE A 15 -5.04 3.99 -3.64
N LYS A 16 -4.07 4.50 -2.89
CA LYS A 16 -3.49 3.77 -1.76
C LYS A 16 -3.37 4.64 -0.51
N ASP A 17 -3.81 4.07 0.59
CA ASP A 17 -3.66 4.55 1.96
C ASP A 17 -2.58 3.80 2.74
N ILE A 18 -2.34 2.54 2.38
CA ILE A 18 -1.26 1.69 2.88
C ILE A 18 -0.64 0.93 1.70
N THR A 19 0.69 0.73 1.71
CA THR A 19 1.37 -0.08 0.68
C THR A 19 2.27 -1.18 1.24
N TYR A 20 2.04 -1.59 2.49
CA TYR A 20 2.77 -2.65 3.19
C TYR A 20 3.09 -3.87 2.30
N TYR A 21 2.09 -4.45 1.63
CA TYR A 21 2.28 -5.66 0.80
C TYR A 21 2.92 -5.43 -0.59
N LEU A 22 3.25 -4.19 -0.96
CA LEU A 22 3.99 -3.91 -2.18
C LEU A 22 5.51 -3.95 -1.97
N LEU A 23 5.98 -3.92 -0.74
CA LEU A 23 7.40 -3.97 -0.39
C LEU A 23 7.69 -5.22 0.46
N PRO A 24 8.93 -5.75 0.42
CA PRO A 24 9.34 -6.75 1.39
C PRO A 24 9.29 -6.18 2.82
N PRO A 25 8.92 -6.99 3.81
CA PRO A 25 8.90 -6.57 5.21
C PRO A 25 10.32 -6.22 5.70
N ASP A 26 10.41 -5.38 6.74
CA ASP A 26 11.65 -5.08 7.47
C ASP A 26 12.84 -4.66 6.58
N HIS A 27 12.56 -3.95 5.49
CA HIS A 27 13.57 -3.56 4.48
C HIS A 27 14.38 -4.73 3.89
N GLN A 28 13.81 -5.95 3.91
CA GLN A 28 14.46 -7.10 3.31
C GLN A 28 14.70 -6.89 1.80
N PRO A 29 15.66 -7.64 1.21
CA PRO A 29 15.93 -7.56 -0.22
C PRO A 29 14.66 -7.80 -1.06
N VAL A 30 14.49 -6.97 -2.09
CA VAL A 30 13.35 -7.04 -2.99
C VAL A 30 13.58 -8.03 -4.13
N SER A 31 12.48 -8.63 -4.59
CA SER A 31 12.38 -9.51 -5.76
C SER A 31 10.96 -9.43 -6.29
N ILE A 32 10.74 -9.65 -7.60
CA ILE A 32 9.41 -9.55 -8.19
C ILE A 32 8.48 -10.68 -7.72
N ALA A 33 7.26 -10.38 -7.28
CA ALA A 33 6.31 -11.42 -6.90
C ALA A 33 6.14 -12.45 -8.04
N PRO A 34 6.25 -13.77 -7.78
CA PRO A 34 6.20 -14.79 -8.83
C PRO A 34 4.95 -14.71 -9.70
N SER A 35 3.81 -14.32 -9.13
CA SER A 35 2.54 -14.11 -9.83
C SER A 35 2.55 -12.92 -10.81
N LEU A 36 3.47 -11.97 -10.61
CA LEU A 36 3.67 -10.79 -11.46
C LEU A 36 4.83 -10.98 -12.45
N ASN A 37 5.59 -12.07 -12.33
CA ASN A 37 6.70 -12.38 -13.21
C ASN A 37 6.19 -12.84 -14.59
N ARG A 38 6.06 -11.87 -15.51
CA ARG A 38 5.70 -12.15 -16.89
C ARG A 38 6.93 -12.62 -17.65
N ILE A 39 7.10 -13.94 -17.76
CA ILE A 39 8.07 -14.52 -18.69
C ILE A 39 7.66 -14.10 -20.10
N LYS A 40 8.42 -13.17 -20.73
CA LYS A 40 8.26 -12.84 -22.15
C LYS A 40 8.68 -14.08 -22.96
N ARG A 41 7.74 -14.97 -23.26
CA ARG A 41 7.95 -16.05 -24.24
C ARG A 41 8.10 -15.39 -25.62
N GLY A 42 9.33 -15.13 -26.03
CA GLY A 42 9.62 -14.71 -27.40
C GLY A 42 9.25 -15.83 -28.36
N VAL A 43 8.32 -15.56 -29.28
CA VAL A 43 8.11 -16.37 -30.48
C VAL A 43 8.89 -15.69 -31.60
N GLY A 44 10.00 -16.30 -32.05
CA GLY A 44 10.69 -15.90 -33.29
C GLY A 44 12.22 -15.79 -33.21
N THR A 45 12.88 -16.90 -33.58
CA THR A 45 14.05 -17.05 -34.49
C THR A 45 15.27 -16.11 -34.43
N ASP A 46 16.43 -16.78 -34.46
CA ASP A 46 17.80 -16.32 -34.74
C ASP A 46 18.63 -15.76 -33.58
N ALA A 47 19.11 -16.67 -32.72
CA ALA A 47 20.38 -16.48 -32.05
C ALA A 47 21.46 -17.29 -32.78
N GLN A 48 22.26 -16.60 -33.59
CA GLN A 48 23.56 -17.11 -34.00
C GLN A 48 24.41 -17.40 -32.76
N THR A 49 24.89 -18.64 -32.69
CA THR A 49 25.85 -19.13 -31.72
C THR A 49 27.22 -18.47 -31.88
N ASN A 50 27.84 -18.08 -30.76
CA ASN A 50 29.29 -18.05 -30.48
C ASN A 50 29.46 -17.53 -29.02
N GLY A 51 30.07 -18.21 -28.04
CA GLY A 51 30.82 -19.45 -28.03
C GLY A 51 30.99 -19.98 -26.59
N ALA A 52 31.60 -21.16 -26.54
CA ALA A 52 31.71 -22.14 -25.46
C ALA A 52 32.11 -21.67 -24.05
N HIS A 53 31.52 -22.32 -23.04
CA HIS A 53 32.26 -23.23 -22.15
C HIS A 53 31.36 -24.42 -21.75
N GLN A 54 31.78 -25.62 -22.15
CA GLN A 54 31.18 -26.90 -21.75
C GLN A 54 31.70 -27.32 -20.36
N ALA A 55 30.83 -27.94 -19.55
CA ALA A 55 31.15 -29.18 -18.84
C ALA A 55 29.86 -29.88 -18.34
N ASN A 56 29.63 -31.09 -18.88
CA ASN A 56 28.89 -32.28 -18.40
C ASN A 56 27.58 -32.09 -17.60
N GLY A 57 26.41 -32.59 -17.99
CA GLY A 57 26.11 -33.78 -18.79
C GLY A 57 25.62 -34.94 -17.90
N VAL A 58 24.32 -34.97 -17.58
CA VAL A 58 23.58 -36.22 -17.29
C VAL A 58 22.17 -36.09 -17.87
N HIS A 59 21.96 -36.80 -18.97
CA HIS A 59 20.65 -37.13 -19.53
C HIS A 59 19.96 -38.15 -18.62
N VAL A 60 18.70 -37.93 -18.25
CA VAL A 60 17.73 -39.02 -18.11
C VAL A 60 16.42 -38.61 -18.78
N ASN A 61 16.00 -39.46 -19.71
CA ASN A 61 14.81 -39.32 -20.55
C ASN A 61 13.51 -39.32 -19.74
N GLY A 62 12.60 -38.45 -20.18
CA GLY A 62 11.17 -38.62 -20.42
C GLY A 62 10.32 -39.53 -19.52
N HIS A 63 9.14 -39.04 -19.14
CA HIS A 63 7.87 -39.70 -19.45
C HIS A 63 6.74 -38.66 -19.34
N ALA A 64 5.96 -38.54 -20.42
CA ALA A 64 4.67 -37.87 -20.44
C ALA A 64 3.57 -38.93 -20.22
N ASN A 65 2.56 -38.58 -19.42
CA ASN A 65 1.16 -39.07 -19.38
C ASN A 65 0.55 -38.40 -18.14
N GLY A 66 -0.65 -37.83 -18.11
CA GLY A 66 -1.90 -38.20 -18.77
C GLY A 66 -2.97 -38.27 -17.66
N HIS A 67 -4.05 -37.49 -17.83
CA HIS A 67 -5.27 -37.36 -17.02
C HIS A 67 -5.60 -38.38 -15.92
N SER A 68 -6.13 -37.90 -14.78
CA SER A 68 -7.47 -38.30 -14.27
C SER A 68 -7.93 -37.40 -13.11
N GLU A 69 -9.23 -37.10 -13.13
CA GLU A 69 -10.00 -36.50 -12.04
C GLU A 69 -10.14 -37.49 -10.87
N ALA A 70 -10.14 -36.98 -9.63
CA ALA A 70 -10.87 -37.59 -8.51
C ALA A 70 -11.13 -36.55 -7.40
N VAL A 71 -12.30 -36.71 -6.80
CA VAL A 71 -13.01 -35.81 -5.90
C VAL A 71 -12.66 -36.11 -4.43
N ALA A 72 -12.92 -35.10 -3.57
CA ALA A 72 -13.40 -35.19 -2.18
C ALA A 72 -12.44 -34.88 -1.01
N ASN A 73 -12.81 -33.81 -0.31
CA ASN A 73 -12.88 -33.60 1.15
C ASN A 73 -11.84 -34.28 2.05
N GLY A 74 -11.08 -33.44 2.77
CA GLY A 74 -10.33 -33.85 3.95
C GLY A 74 -10.01 -32.65 4.84
N VAL A 75 -10.73 -32.55 5.94
CA VAL A 75 -10.58 -31.62 7.06
C VAL A 75 -9.18 -31.71 7.67
N ASN A 76 -8.56 -30.58 8.04
CA ASN A 76 -7.52 -30.45 9.07
C ASN A 76 -7.54 -28.98 9.54
N GLY A 77 -7.61 -28.62 10.82
CA GLY A 77 -7.14 -29.35 11.99
C GLY A 77 -5.80 -28.78 12.47
N VAL A 78 -5.88 -27.71 13.26
CA VAL A 78 -5.06 -27.32 14.43
C VAL A 78 -3.54 -27.07 14.34
N ASN A 79 -3.16 -25.94 14.94
CA ASN A 79 -1.98 -25.65 15.77
C ASN A 79 -0.55 -25.66 15.19
N GLY A 80 0.16 -24.55 15.47
CA GLY A 80 1.62 -24.53 15.52
C GLY A 80 2.20 -23.16 15.81
N HIS A 81 2.33 -22.83 17.11
CA HIS A 81 3.15 -21.74 17.65
C HIS A 81 4.53 -21.63 16.99
N ALA A 82 5.04 -20.39 16.85
CA ALA A 82 6.48 -20.12 16.90
C ALA A 82 6.75 -18.79 17.59
N GLN A 83 7.61 -18.86 18.60
CA GLN A 83 8.01 -17.79 19.52
C GLN A 83 9.04 -16.82 18.91
N ASN A 84 9.03 -15.60 19.47
CA ASN A 84 10.10 -14.62 19.46
C ASN A 84 11.51 -15.23 19.68
N GLY A 85 12.48 -14.82 18.85
CA GLY A 85 13.89 -15.20 18.98
C GLY A 85 14.81 -14.00 18.77
N VAL A 86 15.61 -13.71 19.80
CA VAL A 86 16.52 -12.57 19.95
C VAL A 86 17.85 -12.82 19.21
N ASN A 87 18.47 -11.72 18.78
CA ASN A 87 19.79 -11.57 18.15
C ASN A 87 20.94 -12.43 18.75
N GLY A 88 21.82 -13.01 17.91
CA GLY A 88 23.07 -13.66 18.35
C GLY A 88 23.97 -14.29 17.26
N ILE A 89 24.99 -13.53 16.83
CA ILE A 89 26.40 -13.84 16.43
C ILE A 89 26.82 -15.26 15.94
N ASN A 90 27.41 -15.28 14.73
CA ASN A 90 28.46 -16.13 14.09
C ASN A 90 28.77 -17.58 14.56
N GLY A 91 28.78 -18.50 13.59
CA GLY A 91 29.56 -19.76 13.62
C GLY A 91 29.44 -20.60 12.34
N HIS A 92 30.54 -20.76 11.59
CA HIS A 92 30.66 -21.71 10.48
C HIS A 92 30.64 -23.17 10.99
N THR A 93 29.90 -24.08 10.34
CA THR A 93 30.36 -25.45 9.98
C THR A 93 29.39 -26.15 9.00
N ASN A 94 29.96 -27.05 8.19
CA ASN A 94 29.37 -27.76 7.06
C ASN A 94 28.26 -28.77 7.41
N GLY A 95 27.21 -28.77 6.57
CA GLY A 95 26.69 -29.96 5.88
C GLY A 95 25.84 -30.97 6.66
N VAL A 96 24.52 -30.76 6.71
CA VAL A 96 23.50 -31.82 6.64
C VAL A 96 22.30 -31.26 5.88
N ALA A 97 21.95 -31.87 4.74
CA ALA A 97 20.77 -31.52 3.96
C ALA A 97 19.51 -32.05 4.66
N ILE A 98 18.69 -31.15 5.18
CA ILE A 98 17.33 -31.46 5.61
C ILE A 98 16.39 -30.90 4.54
N ASN A 99 15.75 -31.81 3.79
CA ASN A 99 14.67 -31.47 2.88
C ASN A 99 13.46 -31.00 3.70
N GLY A 100 13.02 -29.75 3.52
CA GLY A 100 11.74 -29.26 4.02
C GLY A 100 11.76 -28.05 4.95
N ALA A 101 12.84 -27.26 5.00
CA ALA A 101 12.75 -25.92 5.55
C ALA A 101 11.89 -25.07 4.59
N ALA A 102 10.73 -24.60 5.05
CA ALA A 102 10.02 -23.51 4.38
C ALA A 102 11.03 -22.37 4.22
N LYS A 103 11.47 -22.12 2.98
CA LYS A 103 12.31 -20.97 2.67
C LYS A 103 11.49 -19.74 3.08
N ASP A 104 12.10 -18.82 3.82
CA ASP A 104 11.49 -17.52 4.09
C ASP A 104 10.95 -16.95 2.77
N PRO A 105 9.73 -16.37 2.76
CA PRO A 105 9.07 -16.01 1.52
C PRO A 105 9.81 -14.92 0.75
N TYR A 106 10.73 -14.21 1.40
CA TYR A 106 11.50 -13.12 0.83
C TYR A 106 13.02 -13.36 0.95
N PRO A 107 13.80 -12.90 -0.04
CA PRO A 107 13.34 -12.59 -1.40
C PRO A 107 12.81 -13.86 -2.10
N TYR A 108 11.81 -13.68 -2.96
CA TYR A 108 11.37 -14.72 -3.90
C TYR A 108 12.52 -15.14 -4.82
N ASP A 109 12.45 -16.36 -5.38
CA ASP A 109 13.44 -16.92 -6.33
C ASP A 109 13.35 -16.31 -7.75
N THR A 110 12.97 -15.04 -7.83
CA THR A 110 12.81 -14.25 -9.04
C THR A 110 13.77 -13.07 -9.01
N ALA A 111 14.24 -12.64 -10.18
CA ALA A 111 15.13 -11.48 -10.25
C ALA A 111 14.44 -10.18 -9.75
N PRO A 112 15.17 -9.31 -9.03
CA PRO A 112 14.72 -7.94 -8.79
C PRO A 112 14.73 -7.10 -10.07
N GLU A 113 13.96 -6.02 -10.07
CA GLU A 113 14.08 -4.94 -11.05
C GLU A 113 15.00 -3.85 -10.48
N PRO A 114 16.10 -3.45 -11.16
CA PRO A 114 17.06 -2.49 -10.62
C PRO A 114 16.42 -1.18 -10.16
N GLY A 115 16.65 -0.79 -8.91
CA GLY A 115 16.13 0.46 -8.33
C GLY A 115 14.63 0.44 -7.97
N ASN A 116 13.91 -0.64 -8.24
CA ASN A 116 12.52 -0.80 -7.83
C ASN A 116 12.46 -1.41 -6.42
N PRO A 117 11.97 -0.69 -5.39
CA PRO A 117 11.87 -1.21 -4.03
C PRO A 117 10.68 -2.14 -3.82
N THR A 118 9.85 -2.36 -4.85
CA THR A 118 8.59 -3.10 -4.74
C THR A 118 8.64 -4.48 -5.38
N VAL A 119 7.73 -5.35 -4.96
CA VAL A 119 7.52 -6.67 -5.58
C VAL A 119 6.79 -6.59 -6.92
N MET A 120 6.36 -5.39 -7.36
CA MET A 120 5.59 -5.17 -8.57
C MET A 120 6.47 -4.53 -9.67
N PRO A 121 6.56 -5.12 -10.89
CA PRO A 121 7.33 -4.54 -11.98
C PRO A 121 6.82 -3.14 -12.40
N LYS A 122 7.74 -2.26 -12.79
CA LYS A 122 7.42 -0.92 -13.33
C LYS A 122 6.43 -0.97 -14.50
N GLU A 123 6.56 -1.95 -15.39
CA GLU A 123 5.66 -2.16 -16.55
C GLU A 123 4.19 -2.40 -16.12
N ILE A 124 3.96 -2.94 -14.92
CA ILE A 124 2.61 -3.08 -14.35
C ILE A 124 2.16 -1.77 -13.73
N MET A 125 3.03 -1.10 -12.97
CA MET A 125 2.72 0.20 -12.36
C MET A 125 2.34 1.27 -13.38
N GLU A 126 2.98 1.29 -14.56
CA GLU A 126 2.70 2.22 -15.66
C GLU A 126 1.25 2.21 -16.16
N ARG A 127 0.50 1.15 -15.86
CA ARG A 127 -0.91 0.99 -16.24
C ARG A 127 -1.86 1.74 -15.31
N PHE A 128 -1.34 2.31 -14.22
CA PHE A 128 -2.11 2.98 -13.19
C PHE A 128 -1.84 4.49 -13.14
N HIS A 129 -2.89 5.23 -12.80
CA HIS A 129 -2.80 6.59 -12.32
C HIS A 129 -2.79 6.52 -10.78
N PHE A 130 -1.70 6.93 -10.15
CA PHE A 130 -1.56 6.82 -8.69
C PHE A 130 -2.10 8.06 -7.98
N ALA A 131 -2.87 7.83 -6.92
CA ALA A 131 -3.24 8.84 -5.93
C ALA A 131 -3.05 8.25 -4.53
N PHE A 132 -2.80 9.11 -3.55
CA PHE A 132 -2.49 8.69 -2.19
C PHE A 132 -3.51 9.29 -1.23
N LEU A 133 -3.91 8.52 -0.23
CA LEU A 133 -4.72 8.98 0.89
C LEU A 133 -3.88 8.79 2.16
N ILE A 134 -3.71 9.82 2.97
CA ILE A 134 -2.99 9.72 4.25
C ILE A 134 -3.91 10.13 5.38
N ARG A 135 -3.64 9.60 6.57
CA ARG A 135 -4.37 9.96 7.79
C ARG A 135 -3.36 10.12 8.91
N ASP A 136 -3.61 11.02 9.84
CA ASP A 136 -2.74 11.19 11.00
C ASP A 136 -2.67 9.87 11.81
N PRO A 137 -1.45 9.34 12.08
CA PRO A 137 -1.24 8.15 12.90
C PRO A 137 -1.99 8.17 14.24
N HIS A 138 -2.15 9.33 14.89
CA HIS A 138 -2.91 9.46 16.15
C HIS A 138 -4.36 9.00 16.03
N TYR A 139 -4.91 8.99 14.81
CA TYR A 139 -6.26 8.48 14.56
C TYR A 139 -6.25 7.14 13.83
N ALA A 140 -5.31 6.90 12.92
CA ALA A 140 -5.24 5.67 12.13
C ALA A 140 -4.84 4.45 12.98
N VAL A 141 -3.76 4.58 13.76
CA VAL A 141 -3.20 3.49 14.58
C VAL A 141 -4.19 2.98 15.63
N PRO A 142 -4.77 3.81 16.53
CA PRO A 142 -5.73 3.31 17.52
C PRO A 142 -7.05 2.85 16.88
N SER A 143 -7.36 3.30 15.66
CA SER A 143 -8.50 2.79 14.90
C SER A 143 -8.24 1.38 14.39
N TYR A 144 -7.03 1.10 13.87
CA TYR A 144 -6.63 -0.24 13.47
C TYR A 144 -6.56 -1.17 14.69
N TYR A 145 -5.90 -0.75 15.78
CA TYR A 145 -5.84 -1.54 17.02
C TYR A 145 -7.24 -1.94 17.53
N ARG A 146 -8.22 -1.04 17.43
CA ARG A 146 -9.61 -1.34 17.81
C ARG A 146 -10.22 -2.49 17.00
N CYS A 147 -9.82 -2.65 15.74
CA CYS A 147 -10.30 -3.72 14.87
C CYS A 147 -9.75 -5.11 15.22
N THR A 148 -8.76 -5.18 16.12
CA THR A 148 -8.08 -6.42 16.51
C THR A 148 -8.36 -6.85 17.95
N ILE A 149 -9.35 -6.23 18.60
CA ILE A 149 -9.73 -6.52 20.00
C ILE A 149 -11.25 -6.65 20.14
N PRO A 150 -11.75 -7.27 21.24
CA PRO A 150 -13.18 -7.37 21.48
C PRO A 150 -13.89 -6.02 21.61
N PRO A 151 -15.15 -5.92 21.13
CA PRO A 151 -15.93 -6.97 20.47
C PRO A 151 -15.73 -7.03 18.94
N LEU A 152 -14.83 -6.23 18.37
CA LEU A 152 -14.75 -6.05 16.92
C LEU A 152 -13.95 -7.15 16.23
N ASP A 153 -12.98 -7.74 16.91
CA ASP A 153 -12.21 -8.92 16.46
C ASP A 153 -13.09 -10.12 16.07
N ASP A 154 -14.19 -10.35 16.79
CA ASP A 154 -15.18 -11.38 16.45
C ASP A 154 -15.84 -11.13 15.08
N THR A 155 -15.95 -9.87 14.67
CA THR A 155 -16.55 -9.48 13.39
C THR A 155 -15.51 -9.41 12.28
N THR A 156 -14.33 -8.85 12.57
CA THR A 156 -13.27 -8.67 11.58
C THR A 156 -12.54 -10.00 11.29
N GLY A 157 -12.46 -10.88 12.28
CA GLY A 157 -11.64 -12.08 12.27
C GLY A 157 -10.14 -11.81 12.48
N PHE A 158 -9.77 -10.59 12.89
CA PHE A 158 -8.40 -10.19 13.18
C PHE A 158 -8.23 -10.18 14.69
N TYR A 159 -7.41 -11.09 15.21
CA TYR A 159 -7.19 -11.26 16.65
C TYR A 159 -5.81 -10.77 17.12
N GLU A 160 -5.01 -10.29 16.19
CA GLU A 160 -3.65 -9.85 16.43
C GLU A 160 -3.42 -8.49 15.78
N TYR A 161 -2.71 -7.63 16.49
CA TYR A 161 -2.30 -6.32 16.01
C TYR A 161 -0.86 -6.38 15.54
N TYR A 162 -0.62 -5.97 14.29
CA TYR A 162 0.71 -5.90 13.70
C TYR A 162 1.10 -4.44 13.49
N PRO A 163 1.95 -3.85 14.36
CA PRO A 163 2.44 -2.47 14.20
C PRO A 163 3.05 -2.18 12.82
N SER A 164 3.73 -3.17 12.24
CA SER A 164 4.35 -3.08 10.91
C SER A 164 3.34 -2.82 9.80
N GLU A 165 2.06 -3.17 9.98
CA GLU A 165 1.02 -2.93 8.97
C GLU A 165 0.48 -1.48 8.97
N ALA A 166 0.97 -0.61 9.86
CA ALA A 166 0.68 0.83 9.80
C ALA A 166 1.09 1.44 8.45
N GLY A 167 2.21 0.97 7.88
CA GLY A 167 2.47 1.06 6.44
C GLY A 167 2.91 2.42 5.88
N TYR A 168 3.29 3.38 6.72
CA TYR A 168 3.66 4.73 6.29
C TYR A 168 5.05 4.79 5.63
N ASP A 169 6.04 4.04 6.14
CA ASP A 169 7.36 3.89 5.49
C ASP A 169 7.20 3.35 4.06
N GLU A 170 6.44 2.27 3.91
CA GLU A 170 6.22 1.65 2.61
C GLU A 170 5.50 2.61 1.66
N LEU A 171 4.51 3.37 2.16
CA LEU A 171 3.79 4.38 1.39
C LEU A 171 4.74 5.48 0.90
N ARG A 172 5.61 5.98 1.78
CA ARG A 172 6.64 6.97 1.43
C ARG A 172 7.61 6.42 0.39
N ARG A 173 8.19 5.25 0.60
CA ARG A 173 9.16 4.65 -0.33
C ARG A 173 8.54 4.36 -1.69
N THR A 174 7.28 3.92 -1.72
CA THR A 174 6.53 3.74 -2.97
C THR A 174 6.30 5.08 -3.67
N PHE A 175 5.89 6.12 -2.94
CA PHE A 175 5.72 7.47 -3.48
C PHE A 175 7.02 8.03 -4.10
N GLU A 176 8.13 7.90 -3.37
CA GLU A 176 9.45 8.34 -3.83
C GLU A 176 9.92 7.58 -5.08
N TYR A 177 9.69 6.26 -5.12
CA TYR A 177 10.01 5.46 -6.31
C TYR A 177 9.17 5.88 -7.52
N LEU A 178 7.86 6.06 -7.35
CA LEU A 178 6.96 6.49 -8.44
C LEU A 178 7.34 7.88 -8.96
N ARG A 179 7.86 8.77 -8.10
CA ARG A 179 8.49 10.05 -8.49
C ARG A 179 9.77 9.83 -9.29
N GLN A 180 10.70 9.05 -8.76
CA GLN A 180 12.00 8.79 -9.36
C GLN A 180 11.88 8.21 -10.77
N CYS A 181 10.95 7.27 -10.95
CA CYS A 181 10.66 6.66 -12.24
C CYS A 181 9.66 7.44 -13.11
N ARG A 182 9.27 8.65 -12.68
CA ARG A 182 8.45 9.65 -13.40
C ARG A 182 7.04 9.17 -13.75
N LEU A 183 6.43 8.34 -12.90
CA LEU A 183 5.04 7.88 -13.06
C LEU A 183 4.00 8.82 -12.44
N VAL A 184 4.42 9.65 -11.49
CA VAL A 184 3.65 10.77 -10.94
C VAL A 184 4.43 12.08 -11.15
N GLY A 185 3.82 13.25 -10.93
CA GLY A 185 4.32 14.65 -10.91
C GLY A 185 5.20 15.14 -12.07
N PRO A 186 6.07 16.15 -11.89
CA PRO A 186 6.51 16.77 -10.63
C PRO A 186 5.56 17.83 -10.07
N LYS A 187 4.53 18.22 -10.82
CA LYS A 187 3.53 19.20 -10.40
C LYS A 187 2.69 18.68 -9.24
N LEU A 188 2.41 19.55 -8.27
CA LEU A 188 1.48 19.27 -7.17
C LEU A 188 0.04 19.59 -7.59
N ALA A 189 -0.89 18.68 -7.32
CA ALA A 189 -2.30 18.93 -7.54
C ALA A 189 -2.78 20.14 -6.70
N THR A 190 -3.63 20.96 -7.31
CA THR A 190 -4.20 22.22 -6.78
C THR A 190 -3.23 23.32 -6.32
N ARG A 191 -1.92 23.11 -6.43
CA ARG A 191 -0.88 24.06 -6.00
C ARG A 191 -0.18 24.68 -7.20
N GLU A 192 -0.84 25.64 -7.83
CA GLU A 192 -0.36 26.26 -9.07
C GLU A 192 1.06 26.82 -8.94
N GLY A 193 1.93 26.41 -9.86
CA GLY A 193 3.33 26.82 -9.87
C GLY A 193 4.22 26.14 -8.82
N GLU A 194 3.70 25.21 -8.02
CA GLU A 194 4.50 24.38 -7.12
C GLU A 194 4.81 23.00 -7.72
N PHE A 195 6.06 22.58 -7.56
CA PHE A 195 6.61 21.32 -8.04
C PHE A 195 7.38 20.62 -6.91
N VAL A 196 7.58 19.32 -7.01
CA VAL A 196 8.43 18.57 -6.07
C VAL A 196 9.81 18.38 -6.66
N ASP A 197 10.82 18.96 -6.01
CA ASP A 197 12.22 18.85 -6.39
C ASP A 197 13.09 18.35 -5.23
N GLU A 198 14.24 17.79 -5.57
CA GLU A 198 15.27 17.45 -4.59
C GLU A 198 16.08 18.70 -4.25
N VAL A 199 16.11 19.03 -2.96
CA VAL A 199 16.89 20.14 -2.44
C VAL A 199 17.62 19.66 -1.21
N ASP A 200 18.96 19.68 -1.27
CA ASP A 200 19.85 19.13 -0.24
C ASP A 200 19.61 17.63 0.04
N GLY A 201 19.32 16.85 -1.02
CA GLY A 201 19.07 15.42 -0.93
C GLY A 201 17.67 15.03 -0.44
N VAL A 202 16.79 16.01 -0.23
CA VAL A 202 15.41 15.78 0.26
C VAL A 202 14.41 16.30 -0.76
N LEU A 203 13.44 15.47 -1.13
CA LEU A 203 12.32 15.90 -1.97
C LEU A 203 11.41 16.83 -1.18
N LYS A 204 11.17 18.02 -1.71
CA LYS A 204 10.27 19.01 -1.11
C LYS A 204 9.53 19.84 -2.15
N PRO A 205 8.37 20.41 -1.80
CA PRO A 205 7.71 21.40 -2.65
C PRO A 205 8.59 22.64 -2.87
N VAL A 206 8.70 23.09 -4.11
CA VAL A 206 9.42 24.29 -4.54
C VAL A 206 8.56 25.12 -5.50
N LYS A 207 8.82 26.43 -5.57
CA LYS A 207 8.15 27.32 -6.54
C LYS A 207 8.91 27.32 -7.87
N GLY A 208 8.17 27.06 -8.95
CA GLY A 208 8.72 27.03 -10.31
C GLY A 208 9.42 25.73 -10.67
N ARG A 209 9.70 25.56 -11.97
CA ARG A 209 10.47 24.43 -12.48
C ARG A 209 11.96 24.68 -12.32
N THR A 210 12.68 23.62 -12.01
CA THR A 210 14.11 23.53 -11.74
C THR A 210 14.72 22.41 -12.59
N LYS A 211 15.98 22.05 -12.35
CA LYS A 211 16.69 21.02 -13.13
C LYS A 211 16.04 19.63 -13.02
N ASN A 212 15.66 19.16 -11.83
CA ASN A 212 15.09 17.81 -11.69
C ASN A 212 13.56 17.78 -11.88
N THR A 213 12.90 18.93 -11.95
CA THR A 213 11.46 19.07 -12.27
C THR A 213 11.20 19.50 -13.71
N ALA A 214 12.22 19.43 -14.57
CA ALA A 214 12.10 19.75 -15.99
C ALA A 214 11.26 18.74 -16.78
N TYR A 215 10.92 17.58 -16.21
CA TYR A 215 10.04 16.60 -16.84
C TYR A 215 8.56 16.88 -16.53
N ASP A 216 7.72 16.20 -17.29
CA ASP A 216 6.28 16.18 -17.06
C ASP A 216 5.81 14.73 -17.25
N SER A 217 5.29 14.10 -16.20
CA SER A 217 4.69 12.77 -16.32
C SER A 217 3.27 12.82 -16.91
N GLY A 218 2.68 14.01 -17.02
CA GLY A 218 1.27 14.21 -17.31
C GLY A 218 0.34 13.75 -16.19
N VAL A 219 0.87 13.38 -15.02
CA VAL A 219 0.12 12.97 -13.83
C VAL A 219 0.52 13.91 -12.69
N ASP A 220 -0.41 14.67 -12.13
CA ASP A 220 -0.11 15.51 -10.96
C ASP A 220 0.15 14.63 -9.72
N ILE A 221 0.91 15.16 -8.75
CA ILE A 221 1.01 14.55 -7.41
C ILE A 221 -0.30 14.82 -6.68
N CYS A 222 -1.07 13.76 -6.46
CA CYS A 222 -2.34 13.81 -5.74
C CYS A 222 -2.20 13.05 -4.41
N VAL A 223 -2.05 13.79 -3.31
CA VAL A 223 -2.08 13.26 -1.95
C VAL A 223 -3.25 13.92 -1.22
N VAL A 224 -4.19 13.13 -0.71
CA VAL A 224 -5.34 13.60 0.07
C VAL A 224 -5.05 13.33 1.54
N ASP A 225 -5.16 14.36 2.38
CA ASP A 225 -5.17 14.17 3.84
C ASP A 225 -6.61 13.93 4.31
N ALA A 226 -6.82 12.86 5.05
CA ALA A 226 -8.15 12.44 5.48
C ALA A 226 -8.78 13.44 6.46
N ASP A 227 -8.00 14.11 7.31
CA ASP A 227 -8.54 15.09 8.23
C ASP A 227 -8.98 16.34 7.48
N GLU A 228 -8.18 16.81 6.50
CA GLU A 228 -8.58 17.92 5.63
C GLU A 228 -9.85 17.58 4.82
N MET A 229 -9.92 16.37 4.25
CA MET A 229 -11.10 15.89 3.53
C MET A 229 -12.34 15.86 4.41
N LEU A 230 -12.21 15.48 5.69
CA LEU A 230 -13.34 15.43 6.61
C LEU A 230 -13.86 16.83 6.97
N HIS A 231 -13.00 17.85 7.00
CA HIS A 231 -13.44 19.23 7.23
C HIS A 231 -14.01 19.87 5.95
N ASN A 232 -13.42 19.57 4.79
CA ASN A 232 -13.75 20.21 3.50
C ASN A 232 -14.08 19.17 2.40
N PRO A 233 -15.11 18.33 2.54
CA PRO A 233 -15.33 17.17 1.65
C PRO A 233 -15.64 17.55 0.21
N GLY A 234 -16.47 18.58 -0.03
CA GLY A 234 -16.79 19.09 -1.37
C GLY A 234 -15.55 19.59 -2.13
N PRO A 235 -14.87 20.63 -1.62
CA PRO A 235 -13.66 21.15 -2.25
C PRO A 235 -12.57 20.09 -2.45
N THR A 236 -12.34 19.23 -1.44
CA THR A 236 -11.35 18.14 -1.51
C THR A 236 -11.71 17.13 -2.61
N MET A 237 -12.97 16.70 -2.69
CA MET A 237 -13.41 15.75 -3.71
C MET A 237 -13.32 16.35 -5.11
N GLU A 238 -13.70 17.62 -5.28
CA GLU A 238 -13.55 18.33 -6.56
C GLU A 238 -12.09 18.43 -7.00
N ALA A 239 -11.20 18.78 -6.08
CA ALA A 239 -9.75 18.83 -6.30
C ALA A 239 -9.18 17.46 -6.70
N PHE A 240 -9.55 16.41 -5.98
CA PHE A 240 -9.17 15.04 -6.27
C PHE A 240 -9.64 14.63 -7.68
N CYS A 241 -10.93 14.79 -7.97
CA CYS A 241 -11.54 14.49 -9.27
C CYS A 241 -10.81 15.21 -10.42
N LYS A 242 -10.55 16.52 -10.26
CA LYS A 242 -9.79 17.31 -11.24
C LYS A 242 -8.39 16.75 -11.48
N SER A 243 -7.68 16.37 -10.41
CA SER A 243 -6.32 15.83 -10.50
C SER A 243 -6.26 14.48 -11.23
N VAL A 244 -7.23 13.60 -10.96
CA VAL A 244 -7.25 12.24 -11.52
C VAL A 244 -8.04 12.12 -12.82
N GLY A 245 -8.60 13.23 -13.32
CA GLY A 245 -9.39 13.27 -14.54
C GLY A 245 -10.69 12.49 -14.41
N ILE A 246 -11.44 12.74 -13.35
CA ILE A 246 -12.84 12.34 -13.14
C ILE A 246 -13.70 13.62 -13.11
N GLU A 247 -14.88 13.58 -13.71
CA GLU A 247 -15.84 14.68 -13.61
C GLU A 247 -16.44 14.69 -12.21
N TYR A 248 -16.28 15.80 -11.49
CA TYR A 248 -16.86 15.96 -10.16
C TYR A 248 -18.37 16.21 -10.26
N ASN A 249 -19.14 15.53 -9.40
CA ASN A 249 -20.54 15.84 -9.16
C ASN A 249 -20.78 15.91 -7.65
N PRO A 250 -21.44 16.96 -7.11
CA PRO A 250 -21.78 17.05 -5.69
C PRO A 250 -22.55 15.83 -5.14
N SER A 251 -23.28 15.10 -5.99
CA SER A 251 -23.95 13.86 -5.59
C SER A 251 -22.97 12.76 -5.15
N MET A 252 -21.69 12.84 -5.51
CA MET A 252 -20.65 11.89 -5.07
C MET A 252 -20.47 11.84 -3.54
N LEU A 253 -20.95 12.87 -2.83
CA LEU A 253 -20.91 12.93 -1.37
C LEU A 253 -22.17 12.39 -0.70
N ASN A 254 -23.15 11.89 -1.46
CA ASN A 254 -24.44 11.44 -0.96
C ASN A 254 -24.78 10.05 -1.52
N TRP A 255 -25.22 9.13 -0.68
CA TRP A 255 -25.61 7.76 -1.01
C TRP A 255 -26.85 7.32 -0.24
N ASP A 256 -27.79 8.25 -0.05
CA ASP A 256 -29.02 8.07 0.74
C ASP A 256 -30.16 7.40 -0.04
N THR A 257 -29.85 6.34 -0.81
CA THR A 257 -30.86 5.55 -1.52
C THR A 257 -30.71 4.08 -1.19
N GLU A 258 -31.81 3.32 -1.22
CA GLU A 258 -31.77 1.86 -1.01
C GLU A 258 -30.85 1.15 -2.02
N GLU A 259 -30.76 1.66 -3.24
CA GLU A 259 -29.87 1.14 -4.26
C GLU A 259 -28.40 1.38 -3.91
N ASP A 260 -28.04 2.59 -3.47
CA ASP A 260 -26.67 2.92 -3.07
C ASP A 260 -26.26 2.13 -1.82
N HIS A 261 -27.13 2.04 -0.82
CA HIS A 261 -26.88 1.25 0.40
C HIS A 261 -26.68 -0.23 0.06
N ARG A 262 -27.54 -0.81 -0.79
CA ARG A 262 -27.37 -2.21 -1.24
C ARG A 262 -26.05 -2.40 -1.96
N PHE A 263 -25.72 -1.49 -2.89
CA PHE A 263 -24.45 -1.53 -3.62
C PHE A 263 -23.25 -1.43 -2.69
N ALA A 264 -23.28 -0.54 -1.69
CA ALA A 264 -22.21 -0.37 -0.71
C ALA A 264 -22.04 -1.65 0.14
N CYS A 265 -23.13 -2.22 0.66
CA CYS A 265 -23.09 -3.47 1.41
C CYS A 265 -22.45 -4.61 0.59
N GLU A 266 -22.86 -4.78 -0.67
CA GLU A 266 -22.30 -5.80 -1.57
C GLU A 266 -20.82 -5.53 -1.88
N ALA A 267 -20.44 -4.26 -2.10
CA ALA A 267 -19.06 -3.89 -2.43
C ALA A 267 -18.10 -4.10 -1.26
N PHE A 268 -18.57 -3.88 -0.02
CA PHE A 268 -17.76 -3.97 1.20
C PHE A 268 -17.93 -5.29 1.97
N GLU A 269 -18.73 -6.24 1.48
CA GLU A 269 -19.04 -7.51 2.16
C GLU A 269 -17.78 -8.27 2.65
N LYS A 270 -16.72 -8.28 1.85
CA LYS A 270 -15.44 -8.96 2.19
C LYS A 270 -14.69 -8.32 3.35
N TRP A 271 -15.02 -7.07 3.68
CA TRP A 271 -14.37 -6.28 4.72
C TRP A 271 -15.40 -5.85 5.78
N TYR A 272 -16.35 -6.73 6.06
CA TYR A 272 -17.33 -6.56 7.13
C TYR A 272 -16.62 -6.31 8.48
N GLY A 273 -17.11 -5.36 9.26
CA GLY A 273 -16.46 -4.87 10.50
C GLY A 273 -15.53 -3.67 10.30
N PHE A 274 -14.95 -3.49 9.11
CA PHE A 274 -14.01 -2.39 8.84
C PHE A 274 -14.67 -1.13 8.27
N HIS A 275 -15.78 -1.29 7.55
CA HIS A 275 -16.43 -0.20 6.81
C HIS A 275 -17.84 0.12 7.31
N ASN A 276 -18.25 -0.42 8.47
CA ASN A 276 -19.60 -0.25 9.01
C ASN A 276 -20.00 1.22 9.16
N ASP A 277 -19.09 2.07 9.66
CA ASP A 277 -19.37 3.51 9.79
C ASP A 277 -19.78 4.15 8.45
N VAL A 278 -19.19 3.70 7.33
CA VAL A 278 -19.54 4.20 5.99
C VAL A 278 -20.83 3.54 5.49
N ILE A 279 -20.97 2.23 5.65
CA ILE A 279 -22.16 1.45 5.25
C ILE A 279 -23.43 1.98 5.92
N ASP A 280 -23.33 2.33 7.20
CA ASP A 280 -24.44 2.81 8.03
C ASP A 280 -24.69 4.33 7.87
N SER A 281 -23.82 5.02 7.13
CA SER A 281 -23.97 6.44 6.82
C SER A 281 -24.71 6.67 5.50
N LYS A 282 -25.08 7.92 5.23
CA LYS A 282 -25.85 8.34 4.04
C LYS A 282 -25.12 9.38 3.18
N ALA A 283 -24.05 9.96 3.71
CA ALA A 283 -23.32 11.05 3.07
C ALA A 283 -21.99 11.32 3.79
N LEU A 284 -21.05 11.93 3.07
CA LEU A 284 -19.84 12.52 3.65
C LEU A 284 -20.10 13.99 3.99
N ASN A 285 -20.49 14.23 5.24
CA ASN A 285 -20.74 15.57 5.75
C ASN A 285 -19.47 16.21 6.36
N PRO A 286 -19.30 17.54 6.26
CA PRO A 286 -18.22 18.25 6.93
C PRO A 286 -18.24 17.99 8.44
N LYS A 287 -17.09 17.58 8.99
CA LYS A 287 -16.89 17.53 10.44
C LYS A 287 -16.76 18.96 10.98
N PRO A 288 -17.45 19.30 12.08
CA PRO A 288 -17.27 20.60 12.72
C PRO A 288 -15.81 20.78 13.14
N VAL A 289 -15.25 21.96 12.86
CA VAL A 289 -13.92 22.32 13.34
C VAL A 289 -13.99 22.44 14.87
N ASN A 290 -13.33 21.52 15.57
CA ASN A 290 -13.08 21.68 17.00
C ASN A 290 -11.88 22.62 17.16
N GLY A 291 -12.05 23.74 17.86
CA GLY A 291 -10.97 24.69 18.12
C GLY A 291 -9.87 24.16 19.04
N HIS A 292 -10.07 22.96 19.60
CA HIS A 292 -9.10 22.28 20.45
C HIS A 292 -8.34 21.21 19.65
N THR A 293 -7.04 21.44 19.45
CA THR A 293 -6.11 20.41 18.97
C THR A 293 -5.58 19.64 20.16
N LYS A 294 -5.77 18.32 20.16
CA LYS A 294 -5.32 17.47 21.27
C LYS A 294 -3.79 17.49 21.40
N THR A 295 -3.30 17.54 22.64
CA THR A 295 -1.88 17.30 22.92
C THR A 295 -1.58 15.80 22.95
N GLU A 296 -0.29 15.45 22.96
CA GLU A 296 0.15 14.06 23.09
C GLU A 296 -0.34 13.42 24.38
N GLU A 297 -0.32 14.17 25.48
CA GLU A 297 -0.82 13.72 26.78
C GLU A 297 -2.33 13.44 26.75
N GLU A 298 -3.11 14.27 26.05
CA GLU A 298 -4.55 14.07 25.91
C GLU A 298 -4.88 12.83 25.07
N PHE A 299 -4.12 12.57 24.00
CA PHE A 299 -4.23 11.33 23.25
C PHE A 299 -3.89 10.11 24.12
N ASP A 300 -2.77 10.18 24.83
CA ASP A 300 -2.31 9.11 25.71
C ASP A 300 -3.32 8.79 26.82
N GLU A 301 -3.90 9.82 27.45
CA GLU A 301 -4.95 9.67 28.45
C GLU A 301 -6.21 9.02 27.89
N GLU A 302 -6.64 9.42 26.69
CA GLU A 302 -7.76 8.81 26.02
C GLU A 302 -7.51 7.32 25.71
N TRP A 303 -6.33 6.99 25.18
CA TRP A 303 -5.98 5.62 24.83
C TRP A 303 -5.82 4.74 26.07
N ARG A 304 -5.18 5.23 27.15
CA ARG A 304 -5.10 4.51 28.43
C ARG A 304 -6.49 4.19 28.97
N ARG A 305 -7.39 5.18 28.96
CA ARG A 305 -8.77 5.00 29.42
C ARG A 305 -9.53 3.98 28.58
N LYS A 306 -9.27 3.93 27.27
CA LYS A 306 -10.03 3.09 26.33
C LYS A 306 -9.48 1.67 26.21
N TYR A 307 -8.15 1.51 26.24
CA TYR A 307 -7.47 0.27 25.87
C TYR A 307 -6.58 -0.29 26.99
N GLY A 308 -6.35 0.45 28.07
CA GLY A 308 -5.42 0.08 29.13
C GLY A 308 -3.98 0.53 28.84
N ASP A 309 -3.10 0.45 29.85
CA ASP A 309 -1.76 1.04 29.80
C ASP A 309 -0.83 0.39 28.78
N GLU A 310 -0.83 -0.95 28.71
CA GLU A 310 0.03 -1.70 27.78
C GLU A 310 -0.34 -1.42 26.31
N ALA A 311 -1.63 -1.45 26.00
CA ALA A 311 -2.14 -1.15 24.67
C ALA A 311 -1.88 0.31 24.28
N ALA A 312 -2.09 1.26 25.20
CA ALA A 312 -1.81 2.67 24.95
C ALA A 312 -0.32 2.92 24.68
N ALA A 313 0.58 2.26 25.41
CA ALA A 313 2.02 2.35 25.17
C ALA A 313 2.41 1.77 23.80
N LEU A 314 1.80 0.65 23.39
CA LEU A 314 2.00 0.07 22.06
C LEU A 314 1.50 1.00 20.95
N ILE A 315 0.32 1.58 21.09
CA ILE A 315 -0.25 2.56 20.16
C ILE A 315 0.68 3.77 20.04
N ARG A 316 1.11 4.36 21.17
CA ARG A 316 2.04 5.49 21.20
C ARG A 316 3.31 5.19 20.44
N LYS A 317 3.94 4.05 20.72
CA LYS A 317 5.14 3.61 20.02
C LYS A 317 4.91 3.55 18.51
N THR A 318 3.84 2.89 18.05
CA THR A 318 3.55 2.80 16.61
C THR A 318 3.26 4.17 15.99
N VAL A 319 2.56 5.05 16.69
CA VAL A 319 2.33 6.43 16.24
C VAL A 319 3.65 7.14 16.01
N ASP A 320 4.52 7.16 17.03
CA ASP A 320 5.81 7.86 16.97
C ASP A 320 6.70 7.31 15.85
N GLU A 321 6.72 5.99 15.63
CA GLU A 321 7.46 5.33 14.55
C GLU A 321 6.97 5.72 13.14
N ASN A 322 5.71 6.12 12.98
CA ASN A 322 5.11 6.45 11.67
C ASN A 322 4.93 7.96 11.44
N MET A 323 5.11 8.79 12.47
CA MET A 323 4.84 10.22 12.38
C MET A 323 5.75 10.96 11.40
N GLU A 324 7.04 10.58 11.30
CA GLU A 324 7.97 11.22 10.37
C GLU A 324 7.50 11.04 8.92
N ASP A 325 7.13 9.82 8.54
CA ASP A 325 6.69 9.50 7.17
C ASP A 325 5.34 10.13 6.84
N TYR A 326 4.41 10.16 7.80
CA TYR A 326 3.17 10.93 7.65
C TYR A 326 3.44 12.42 7.40
N LEU A 327 4.28 13.07 8.23
CA LEU A 327 4.60 14.49 8.07
C LEU A 327 5.35 14.78 6.77
N TYR A 328 6.18 13.85 6.31
CA TYR A 328 6.80 13.92 5.00
C TYR A 328 5.74 13.93 3.89
N LEU A 329 4.85 12.93 3.86
CA LEU A 329 3.79 12.82 2.84
C LEU A 329 2.81 14.01 2.89
N LYS A 330 2.54 14.54 4.09
CA LYS A 330 1.67 15.69 4.33
C LYS A 330 2.15 16.96 3.61
N GLN A 331 3.44 17.09 3.31
CA GLN A 331 3.97 18.24 2.56
C GLN A 331 3.46 18.27 1.11
N PHE A 332 2.99 17.15 0.57
CA PHE A 332 2.55 17.00 -0.83
C PHE A 332 1.03 16.99 -0.99
N THR A 333 0.29 17.26 0.09
CA THR A 333 -1.17 17.24 0.04
C THR A 333 -1.73 18.30 -0.88
N ILE A 334 -2.88 17.97 -1.46
CA ILE A 334 -3.76 18.97 -2.06
C ILE A 334 -4.12 20.02 -1.02
N ARG A 335 -4.34 21.24 -1.48
CA ARG A 335 -4.82 22.37 -0.67
C ARG A 335 -6.08 22.92 -1.32
N VAL A 336 -7.11 23.15 -0.53
CA VAL A 336 -8.44 23.58 -0.99
C VAL A 336 -8.98 24.73 -0.16
#